data_AF-I1U6I7-F1
#
_entry.id   AF-I1U6I7-F1
#
_cell.length_a   1.000
_cell.length_b   1.000
_cell.length_c   1.000
_cell.angle_alpha   90.00
_cell.angle_beta   90.00
_cell.angle_gamma   90.00
#
_symmetry.space_group_name_H-M   'P 1'
#
loop_
_entity.id
_entity.type
_entity.pdbx_description
1 polymer ?
#
loop_
_entity_poly.entity_id
_entity_poly.type
_entity_poly.pdbx_seq_one_letter_code
_entity_poly.pdbx_strand_id
1 'polypeptide(L)'
;QPFRDMIEGMRMDLGKSRYKNFDELYLYCYYVAGTVGLMSVPVMGIAPESKATVESVYNAALALGIANQLTNILRDVGEDSRRGRVYLPQDELALAGLSDEDILAGKVTDKWRNFVKKQIKRARKFFDEAEKGVTELNSASRWPVWASLLLHRQILDEIEANDYNNF
;
A
#
# COMPACT_ATOMS: atom_id res chain seq x y z
N GLN A 1 10.76 -4.21 -17.87
CA GLN A 1 9.34 -3.81 -17.77
C GLN A 1 9.07 -2.93 -16.54
N PRO A 2 9.43 -3.30 -15.29
CA PRO A 2 9.01 -2.56 -14.09
C PRO A 2 9.41 -1.08 -14.05
N PHE A 3 10.60 -0.73 -14.56
CA PHE A 3 11.03 0.68 -14.68
C PHE A 3 10.12 1.51 -15.58
N ARG A 4 9.62 0.95 -16.70
CA ARG A 4 8.70 1.65 -17.61
C ARG A 4 7.33 1.79 -16.99
N ASP A 5 6.88 0.75 -16.29
CA ASP A 5 5.63 0.73 -15.54
C ASP A 5 5.65 1.81 -14.43
N MET A 6 6.78 1.99 -13.74
CA MET A 6 6.92 3.07 -12.74
C MET A 6 6.76 4.46 -13.35
N ILE A 7 7.33 4.69 -14.56
CA ILE A 7 7.15 5.96 -15.27
C ILE A 7 5.67 6.19 -15.60
N GLU A 8 4.91 5.14 -15.91
CA GLU A 8 3.47 5.26 -16.13
C GLU A 8 2.72 5.64 -14.85
N GLY A 9 3.11 5.08 -13.70
CA GLY A 9 2.61 5.53 -12.39
C GLY A 9 2.85 7.02 -12.14
N MET A 10 4.06 7.50 -12.44
CA MET A 10 4.39 8.93 -12.32
C MET A 10 3.53 9.80 -13.26
N ARG A 11 3.17 9.31 -14.46
CA ARG A 11 2.23 10.01 -15.35
C ARG A 11 0.82 10.03 -14.80
N MET A 12 0.34 8.93 -14.20
CA MET A 12 -0.98 8.88 -13.56
C MET A 12 -1.10 9.96 -12.48
N ASP A 13 -0.05 10.16 -11.69
CA ASP A 13 -0.04 11.18 -10.64
C ASP A 13 -0.18 12.62 -11.16
N LEU A 14 0.08 12.89 -12.44
CA LEU A 14 -0.10 14.23 -13.02
C LEU A 14 -1.57 14.62 -13.21
N GLY A 15 -2.49 13.66 -13.33
CA GLY A 15 -3.87 13.94 -13.72
C GLY A 15 -4.96 13.15 -13.01
N LYS A 16 -4.64 12.00 -12.40
CA LYS A 16 -5.62 11.16 -11.71
C LYS A 16 -5.63 11.44 -10.22
N SER A 17 -6.77 11.86 -9.70
CA SER A 17 -6.97 12.19 -8.29
C SER A 17 -8.05 11.38 -7.59
N ARG A 18 -8.76 10.51 -8.33
CA ARG A 18 -9.86 9.64 -7.88
C ARG A 18 -9.78 8.26 -8.52
N TYR A 19 -10.18 7.24 -7.78
CA TYR A 19 -10.12 5.84 -8.20
C TYR A 19 -11.48 5.20 -8.07
N LYS A 20 -12.03 4.71 -9.17
CA LYS A 20 -13.41 4.20 -9.22
C LYS A 20 -13.64 3.06 -8.24
N ASN A 21 -12.66 2.15 -8.15
CA ASN A 21 -12.72 0.93 -7.35
C ASN A 21 -11.32 0.49 -6.90
N PHE A 22 -11.27 -0.58 -6.11
CA PHE A 22 -10.00 -1.11 -5.62
C PHE A 22 -9.08 -1.59 -6.75
N ASP A 23 -9.59 -2.10 -7.87
CA ASP A 23 -8.74 -2.56 -8.98
C ASP A 23 -7.96 -1.40 -9.61
N GLU A 24 -8.58 -0.24 -9.76
CA GLU A 24 -7.89 0.95 -10.23
C GLU A 24 -6.85 1.45 -9.22
N LEU A 25 -7.18 1.42 -7.92
CA LEU A 25 -6.25 1.80 -6.86
C LEU A 25 -5.07 0.82 -6.77
N TYR A 26 -5.35 -0.48 -6.91
CA TYR A 26 -4.34 -1.53 -6.93
C TYR A 26 -3.39 -1.33 -8.11
N LEU A 27 -3.92 -1.04 -9.31
CA LEU A 27 -3.08 -0.77 -10.48
C LEU A 27 -2.17 0.44 -10.25
N TYR A 28 -2.67 1.49 -9.60
CA TYR A 28 -1.83 2.62 -9.19
C TYR A 28 -0.74 2.18 -8.20
N CYS A 29 -1.09 1.45 -7.15
CA CYS A 29 -0.13 0.93 -6.17
C CYS A 29 0.93 0.02 -6.83
N TYR A 30 0.51 -0.81 -7.81
CA TYR A 30 1.41 -1.61 -8.62
C TYR A 30 2.43 -0.72 -9.31
N TYR A 31 1.98 0.31 -10.03
CA TYR A 31 2.87 1.18 -10.78
C TYR A 31 3.84 1.95 -9.89
N VAL A 32 3.38 2.57 -8.81
CA VAL A 32 4.22 3.49 -8.02
C VAL A 32 5.06 2.82 -6.94
N ALA A 33 4.70 1.62 -6.49
CA ALA A 33 5.40 0.94 -5.40
C ALA A 33 5.62 -0.56 -5.64
N GLY A 34 4.66 -1.25 -6.26
CA GLY A 34 4.81 -2.66 -6.62
C GLY A 34 6.00 -2.90 -7.56
N THR A 35 6.15 -2.04 -8.58
CA THR A 35 7.30 -2.05 -9.49
C THR A 35 8.63 -1.89 -8.74
N VAL A 36 8.68 -1.05 -7.70
CA VAL A 36 9.89 -0.86 -6.87
C VAL A 36 10.25 -2.15 -6.14
N GLY A 37 9.26 -2.87 -5.61
CA GLY A 37 9.46 -4.21 -5.07
C GLY A 37 10.08 -5.16 -6.10
N LEU A 38 9.50 -5.24 -7.29
CA LEU A 38 9.99 -6.10 -8.39
C LEU A 38 11.42 -5.73 -8.84
N MET A 39 11.75 -4.44 -8.89
CA MET A 39 13.09 -3.95 -9.25
C MET A 39 14.13 -4.25 -8.16
N SER A 40 13.69 -4.38 -6.91
CA SER A 40 14.58 -4.60 -5.77
C SER A 40 14.98 -6.07 -5.61
N VAL A 41 14.17 -7.04 -6.07
CA VAL A 41 14.46 -8.47 -5.90
C VAL A 41 15.85 -8.88 -6.42
N PRO A 42 16.30 -8.48 -7.63
CA PRO A 42 17.65 -8.79 -8.11
C PRO A 42 18.78 -8.21 -7.25
N VAL A 43 18.53 -7.07 -6.59
CA VAL A 43 19.51 -6.40 -5.72
C VAL A 43 19.58 -7.09 -4.36
N MET A 44 18.42 -7.40 -3.78
CA MET A 44 18.34 -8.11 -2.51
C MET A 44 18.83 -9.54 -2.65
N GLY A 45 18.58 -10.16 -3.80
CA GLY A 45 18.93 -11.53 -4.15
C GLY A 45 18.12 -12.58 -3.38
N ILE A 46 17.94 -13.73 -4.02
CA ILE A 46 17.27 -14.90 -3.45
C ILE A 46 18.36 -15.80 -2.86
N ALA A 47 18.14 -16.31 -1.65
CA ALA A 47 19.08 -17.17 -0.98
C ALA A 47 19.34 -18.45 -1.79
N PRO A 48 20.60 -18.93 -1.91
CA PRO A 48 20.90 -20.18 -2.62
C PRO A 48 20.15 -21.39 -2.05
N GLU A 49 19.86 -21.39 -0.74
CA GLU A 49 19.12 -22.43 -0.03
C GLU A 49 17.59 -22.23 -0.03
N SER A 50 17.08 -21.17 -0.68
CA SER A 50 15.65 -20.90 -0.79
C SER A 50 14.91 -22.07 -1.42
N LYS A 51 13.76 -22.42 -0.85
CA LYS A 51 12.86 -23.46 -1.39
C LYS A 51 11.71 -22.87 -2.19
N ALA A 52 11.56 -21.56 -2.17
CA ALA A 52 10.52 -20.83 -2.88
C ALA A 52 10.82 -20.76 -4.37
N THR A 53 9.78 -20.69 -5.20
CA THR A 53 9.96 -20.38 -6.62
C THR A 53 10.34 -18.92 -6.77
N VAL A 54 11.13 -18.59 -7.80
CA VAL A 54 11.46 -17.18 -8.13
C VAL A 54 10.19 -16.35 -8.23
N GLU A 55 9.17 -16.85 -8.92
CA GLU A 55 7.87 -16.20 -9.05
C GLU A 55 7.23 -15.86 -7.69
N SER A 56 7.26 -16.79 -6.73
CA SER A 56 6.68 -16.54 -5.40
C SER A 56 7.42 -15.44 -4.62
N VAL A 57 8.75 -15.33 -4.77
CA VAL A 57 9.53 -14.24 -4.17
C VAL A 57 9.19 -12.90 -4.82
N TYR A 58 9.04 -12.87 -6.13
CA TYR A 58 8.60 -11.66 -6.85
C TYR A 58 7.17 -11.24 -6.47
N ASN A 59 6.26 -12.20 -6.28
CA ASN A 59 4.90 -11.93 -5.81
C ASN A 59 4.89 -11.36 -4.39
N ALA A 60 5.74 -11.88 -3.49
CA ALA A 60 5.88 -11.33 -2.15
C ALA A 60 6.49 -9.91 -2.16
N ALA A 61 7.47 -9.65 -3.02
CA ALA A 61 8.04 -8.31 -3.19
C ALA A 61 7.02 -7.32 -3.77
N LEU A 62 6.19 -7.77 -4.71
CA LEU A 62 5.06 -6.99 -5.22
C LEU A 62 4.08 -6.68 -4.08
N ALA A 63 3.66 -7.69 -3.32
CA ALA A 63 2.75 -7.53 -2.19
C ALA A 63 3.30 -6.52 -1.16
N LEU A 64 4.61 -6.53 -0.89
CA LEU A 64 5.24 -5.54 0.00
C LEU A 64 5.09 -4.12 -0.55
N GLY A 65 5.35 -3.92 -1.85
CA GLY A 65 5.17 -2.63 -2.50
C GLY A 65 3.72 -2.13 -2.43
N ILE A 66 2.75 -3.01 -2.69
CA ILE A 66 1.32 -2.70 -2.55
C ILE A 66 0.97 -2.34 -1.11
N ALA A 67 1.40 -3.14 -0.13
CA ALA A 67 1.12 -2.91 1.29
C ALA A 67 1.67 -1.55 1.76
N ASN A 68 2.91 -1.22 1.38
CA ASN A 68 3.52 0.06 1.70
C ASN A 68 2.75 1.24 1.10
N GLN A 69 2.31 1.13 -0.16
CA GLN A 69 1.57 2.22 -0.80
C GLN A 69 0.17 2.40 -0.23
N LEU A 70 -0.54 1.31 0.06
CA LEU A 70 -1.81 1.38 0.77
C LEU A 70 -1.64 2.02 2.15
N THR A 71 -0.53 1.74 2.83
CA THR A 71 -0.19 2.36 4.11
C THR A 71 0.07 3.86 3.97
N ASN A 72 0.83 4.29 2.95
CA ASN A 72 1.04 5.72 2.67
C ASN A 72 -0.29 6.44 2.43
N ILE A 73 -1.15 5.87 1.58
CA ILE A 73 -2.49 6.42 1.29
C ILE A 73 -3.32 6.56 2.57
N LEU A 74 -3.26 5.57 3.47
CA LEU A 74 -4.00 5.63 4.73
C LEU A 74 -3.39 6.60 5.75
N ARG A 75 -2.06 6.75 5.77
CA ARG A 75 -1.38 7.71 6.63
C ARG A 75 -1.67 9.15 6.22
N ASP A 76 -1.72 9.41 4.92
CA ASP A 76 -1.67 10.76 4.35
C ASP A 76 -3.03 11.28 3.86
N VAL A 77 -4.15 10.66 4.26
CA VAL A 77 -5.51 11.03 3.78
C VAL A 77 -5.76 12.53 3.90
N GLY A 78 -5.45 13.14 5.05
CA GLY A 78 -5.63 14.58 5.25
C GLY A 78 -4.71 15.44 4.41
N GLU A 79 -3.45 15.05 4.23
CA GLU A 79 -2.52 15.80 3.38
C GLU A 79 -2.94 15.74 1.91
N ASP A 80 -3.30 14.55 1.44
CA ASP A 80 -3.77 14.32 0.08
C ASP A 80 -5.07 15.07 -0.20
N SER A 81 -6.02 15.06 0.74
CA SER A 81 -7.30 15.75 0.56
C SER A 81 -7.12 17.28 0.45
N ARG A 82 -6.21 17.87 1.23
CA ARG A 82 -5.83 19.30 1.11
C ARG A 82 -5.22 19.64 -0.25
N ARG A 83 -4.65 18.67 -0.95
CA ARG A 83 -4.13 18.79 -2.32
C ARG A 83 -5.17 18.42 -3.39
N GLY A 84 -6.42 18.21 -3.01
CA GLY A 84 -7.51 17.80 -3.90
C GLY A 84 -7.45 16.33 -4.33
N ARG A 85 -6.72 15.47 -3.61
CA ARG A 85 -6.53 14.05 -3.94
C ARG A 85 -7.25 13.15 -2.93
N VAL A 86 -7.90 12.11 -3.44
CA VAL A 86 -8.57 11.08 -2.64
C VAL A 86 -8.30 9.76 -3.34
N TYR A 87 -7.28 9.05 -2.87
CA TYR A 87 -6.83 7.78 -3.43
C TYR A 87 -7.79 6.63 -3.10
N LEU A 88 -8.58 6.77 -2.06
CA LEU A 88 -9.50 5.75 -1.56
C LEU A 88 -10.55 5.36 -2.61
N PRO A 89 -10.93 4.07 -2.71
CA PRO A 89 -11.88 3.60 -3.73
C PRO A 89 -13.26 4.24 -3.57
N GLN A 90 -13.73 4.88 -4.65
CA GLN A 90 -14.96 5.68 -4.64
C GLN A 90 -16.22 4.83 -4.46
N ASP A 91 -16.26 3.63 -5.03
CA ASP A 91 -17.33 2.66 -4.81
C ASP A 91 -17.43 2.22 -3.34
N GLU A 92 -16.30 1.96 -2.68
CA GLU A 92 -16.25 1.55 -1.28
C GLU A 92 -16.59 2.70 -0.32
N LEU A 93 -16.19 3.94 -0.66
CA LEU A 93 -16.64 5.14 0.05
C LEU A 93 -18.16 5.29 -0.04
N ALA A 94 -18.72 5.18 -1.24
CA ALA A 94 -20.17 5.26 -1.45
C ALA A 94 -20.93 4.14 -0.69
N LEU A 95 -20.41 2.91 -0.70
CA LEU A 95 -20.98 1.79 0.08
C LEU A 95 -20.92 2.02 1.59
N ALA A 96 -19.93 2.77 2.08
CA ALA A 96 -19.84 3.19 3.47
C ALA A 96 -20.71 4.43 3.79
N GLY A 97 -21.36 5.01 2.77
CA GLY A 97 -22.15 6.24 2.90
C GLY A 97 -21.28 7.46 3.22
N LEU A 98 -20.10 7.52 2.61
CA LEU A 98 -19.12 8.61 2.64
C LEU A 98 -18.99 9.22 1.24
N SER A 99 -18.78 10.53 1.17
CA SER A 99 -18.44 11.24 -0.07
C SER A 99 -17.08 11.94 0.02
N ASP A 100 -16.61 12.48 -1.10
CA ASP A 100 -15.41 13.32 -1.12
C ASP A 100 -15.50 14.51 -0.16
N GLU A 101 -16.69 15.11 -0.03
CA GLU A 101 -16.93 16.23 0.88
C GLU A 101 -16.70 15.83 2.35
N ASP A 102 -17.04 14.60 2.73
CA ASP A 102 -16.77 14.09 4.08
C ASP A 102 -15.25 14.01 4.34
N ILE A 103 -14.48 13.61 3.32
CA ILE A 103 -13.01 13.48 3.40
C ILE A 103 -12.36 14.87 3.45
N LEU A 104 -12.82 15.79 2.60
CA LEU A 104 -12.35 17.18 2.59
C LEU A 104 -12.70 17.92 3.88
N ALA A 105 -13.82 17.57 4.52
CA ALA A 105 -14.20 18.12 5.82
C ALA A 105 -13.40 17.55 7.00
N GLY A 106 -12.65 16.47 6.80
CA GLY A 106 -11.77 15.88 7.82
C GLY A 106 -12.49 15.30 9.04
N LYS A 107 -13.72 14.79 8.86
CA LYS A 107 -14.56 14.35 9.99
C LYS A 107 -14.39 12.85 10.26
N VAL A 108 -13.89 12.53 11.46
CA VAL A 108 -13.76 11.15 11.97
C VAL A 108 -15.10 10.67 12.54
N THR A 109 -15.98 10.21 11.66
CA THR A 109 -17.28 9.60 12.02
C THR A 109 -17.16 8.08 12.23
N ASP A 110 -18.18 7.43 12.78
CA ASP A 110 -18.18 5.96 12.89
C ASP A 110 -18.19 5.26 11.53
N LYS A 111 -18.77 5.90 10.50
CA LYS A 111 -18.67 5.42 9.12
C LYS A 111 -17.22 5.44 8.65
N TRP A 112 -16.50 6.53 8.94
CA TRP A 112 -15.07 6.66 8.64
C TRP A 112 -14.24 5.60 9.34
N ARG A 113 -14.38 5.45 10.67
CA ARG A 113 -13.67 4.41 11.45
C ARG A 113 -13.87 3.02 10.85
N ASN A 114 -15.12 2.66 10.56
CA ASN A 114 -15.46 1.37 9.95
C ASN A 114 -14.88 1.19 8.55
N PHE A 115 -14.83 2.26 7.76
CA PHE A 115 -14.21 2.26 6.44
C PHE A 115 -12.69 2.05 6.55
N VAL A 116 -11.98 2.88 7.34
CA VAL A 116 -10.52 2.79 7.52
C VAL A 116 -10.11 1.42 8.07
N LYS A 117 -10.87 0.87 9.03
CA LYS A 117 -10.62 -0.49 9.56
C LYS A 117 -10.62 -1.57 8.47
N LYS A 118 -11.51 -1.46 7.47
CA LYS A 118 -11.53 -2.40 6.32
C LYS A 118 -10.30 -2.22 5.43
N GLN A 119 -9.85 -0.99 5.21
CA GLN A 119 -8.66 -0.68 4.42
C GLN A 119 -7.37 -1.15 5.13
N ILE A 120 -7.25 -0.92 6.44
CA ILE A 120 -6.15 -1.43 7.26
C ILE A 120 -6.08 -2.96 7.18
N LYS A 121 -7.22 -3.64 7.32
CA LYS A 121 -7.29 -5.10 7.18
C LYS A 121 -6.81 -5.56 5.79
N ARG A 122 -7.11 -4.80 4.73
CA ARG A 122 -6.63 -5.09 3.38
C ARG A 122 -5.12 -4.92 3.26
N ALA A 123 -4.56 -3.82 3.76
CA ALA A 123 -3.11 -3.59 3.75
C ALA A 123 -2.35 -4.68 4.53
N ARG A 124 -2.86 -5.07 5.71
CA ARG A 124 -2.30 -6.17 6.53
C ARG A 124 -2.23 -7.49 5.77
N LYS A 125 -3.25 -7.85 4.98
CA LYS A 125 -3.21 -9.07 4.14
C LYS A 125 -2.04 -9.06 3.15
N PHE A 126 -1.75 -7.93 2.52
CA PHE A 126 -0.59 -7.82 1.63
C PHE A 126 0.73 -7.91 2.40
N PHE A 127 0.81 -7.39 3.62
CA PHE A 127 1.98 -7.62 4.46
C PHE A 127 2.15 -9.10 4.84
N ASP A 128 1.06 -9.82 5.12
CA ASP A 128 1.10 -11.26 5.43
C ASP A 128 1.60 -12.08 4.22
N GLU A 129 1.28 -11.64 3.01
CA GLU A 129 1.82 -12.22 1.77
C GLU A 129 3.29 -11.86 1.57
N ALA A 130 3.67 -10.61 1.82
CA ALA A 130 5.05 -10.12 1.71
C ALA A 130 6.01 -10.85 2.65
N GLU A 131 5.60 -11.07 3.90
CA GLU A 131 6.40 -11.69 4.94
C GLU A 131 6.92 -13.08 4.54
N LYS A 132 6.13 -13.83 3.76
CA LYS A 132 6.50 -15.16 3.23
C LYS A 132 7.71 -15.12 2.30
N GLY A 133 7.96 -13.99 1.63
CA GLY A 133 9.10 -13.84 0.73
C GLY A 133 10.36 -13.33 1.42
N VAL A 134 10.25 -12.67 2.58
CA VAL A 134 11.40 -12.07 3.26
C VAL A 134 12.38 -13.14 3.75
N THR A 135 11.89 -14.30 4.21
CA THR A 135 12.73 -15.43 4.64
C THR A 135 13.54 -16.04 3.49
N GLU A 136 13.09 -15.86 2.26
CA GLU A 136 13.67 -16.45 1.05
C GLU A 136 14.80 -15.60 0.44
N LEU A 137 14.95 -14.36 0.90
CA LEU A 137 16.01 -13.46 0.45
C LEU A 137 17.37 -13.88 1.01
N ASN A 138 18.44 -13.38 0.39
CA ASN A 138 19.79 -13.49 0.93
C ASN A 138 19.86 -12.97 2.37
N SER A 139 20.66 -13.63 3.21
CA SER A 139 20.78 -13.35 4.65
C SER A 139 21.03 -11.87 4.98
N ALA A 140 21.89 -11.19 4.22
CA ALA A 140 22.20 -9.77 4.38
C ALA A 140 21.00 -8.84 4.10
N SER A 141 20.07 -9.28 3.26
CA SER A 141 18.92 -8.51 2.81
C SER A 141 17.67 -8.74 3.68
N ARG A 142 17.59 -9.88 4.39
CA ARG A 142 16.43 -10.24 5.21
C ARG A 142 16.11 -9.16 6.24
N TRP A 143 17.09 -8.77 7.06
CA TRP A 143 16.89 -7.81 8.16
C TRP A 143 16.40 -6.43 7.70
N PRO A 144 17.05 -5.76 6.72
CA PRO A 144 16.58 -4.48 6.21
C PRO A 144 15.16 -4.53 5.65
N VAL A 145 14.82 -5.57 4.89
CA VAL A 145 13.48 -5.75 4.32
C VAL A 145 12.45 -6.00 5.43
N TRP A 146 12.80 -6.84 6.42
CA TRP A 146 11.95 -7.12 7.57
C TRP A 146 11.69 -5.86 8.41
N ALA A 147 12.74 -5.07 8.67
CA ALA A 147 12.62 -3.81 9.41
C ALA A 147 11.70 -2.83 8.67
N SER A 148 11.87 -2.68 7.35
CA SER A 148 10.98 -1.85 6.53
C SER A 148 9.52 -2.31 6.61
N LEU A 149 9.27 -3.62 6.52
CA LEU A 149 7.93 -4.21 6.65
C LEU A 149 7.32 -3.91 8.02
N LEU A 150 8.07 -4.14 9.10
CA LEU A 150 7.58 -3.89 10.46
C LEU A 150 7.26 -2.42 10.71
N LEU A 151 8.14 -1.51 10.30
CA LEU A 151 7.93 -0.07 10.46
C LEU A 151 6.68 0.41 9.70
N HIS A 152 6.43 -0.11 8.49
CA HIS A 152 5.21 0.25 7.76
C HIS A 152 3.96 -0.39 8.38
N ARG A 153 4.03 -1.64 8.87
CA ARG A 153 2.90 -2.23 9.63
C ARG A 153 2.56 -1.38 10.86
N GLN A 154 3.55 -0.87 11.58
CA GLN A 154 3.36 -0.03 12.77
C GLN A 154 2.64 1.29 12.47
N ILE A 155 2.80 1.85 11.26
CA ILE A 155 2.00 3.04 10.86
C ILE A 155 0.51 2.72 10.91
N LEU A 156 0.08 1.51 10.53
CA LEU A 156 -1.32 1.11 10.63
C LEU A 156 -1.77 0.97 12.08
N ASP A 157 -0.89 0.50 12.96
CA ASP A 157 -1.15 0.41 14.41
C ASP A 157 -1.33 1.81 15.01
N GLU A 158 -0.53 2.78 14.59
CA GLU A 158 -0.66 4.19 15.00
C GLU A 158 -1.99 4.80 14.53
N ILE A 159 -2.46 4.47 13.32
CA ILE A 159 -3.80 4.90 12.85
C ILE A 159 -4.90 4.31 13.74
N GLU A 160 -4.81 3.03 14.12
CA GLU A 160 -5.78 2.41 15.04
C GLU A 160 -5.71 3.03 16.44
N ALA A 161 -4.50 3.30 16.95
CA ALA A 161 -4.26 3.93 18.25
C ALA A 161 -4.78 5.38 18.30
N ASN A 162 -4.74 6.09 17.17
CA ASN A 162 -5.28 7.44 17.02
C ASN A 162 -6.79 7.45 16.70
N ASP A 163 -7.53 6.39 17.07
CA ASP A 163 -8.97 6.23 16.83
C ASP A 163 -9.36 6.43 15.34
N TYR A 164 -8.51 5.92 14.44
CA TYR A 164 -8.66 6.03 12.98
C TYR A 164 -8.68 7.48 12.45
N ASN A 165 -8.13 8.42 13.22
CA ASN A 165 -7.93 9.79 12.77
C ASN A 165 -6.62 9.90 11.99
N ASN A 166 -6.73 10.17 10.69
CA ASN A 166 -5.64 10.28 9.72
C ASN A 166 -5.81 11.52 8.83
N PHE A 167 -6.41 12.59 9.38
CA PHE A 167 -6.59 13.89 8.74
C PHE A 167 -5.54 14.93 9.18
#